data_AF-A0A5D4UMP6-F1
#
_entry.id   AF-A0A5D4UMP6-F1
#
_cell.length_a   1.000
_cell.length_b   1.000
_cell.length_c   1.000
_cell.angle_alpha   90.00
_cell.angle_beta   90.00
_cell.angle_gamma   90.00
#
_symmetry.space_group_name_H-M   'P 1'
#
loop_
_entity.id
_entity.type
_entity.pdbx_description
1 polymer ?
#
loop_
_entity_poly.entity_id
_entity_poly.type
_entity_poly.pdbx_seq_one_letter_code
_entity_poly.pdbx_strand_id
1 'polypeptide(L)'
;MGEVNVSHEELRKLAAAKLIWAGLDAHHAGVVADVLVHADLRGVSSHGVLRTEHYVRRLHEGGLNKNPSFSFEQTGPCSGIFNGDDGLGHVVAKNAMEEAIKLAKNSGIGMITVTNSSHCGALSYFVQQAAVEGLIGVAMTHTDKIVVPFGGAKPFLGTNPIAYGFPAKNHKPIILDMATSNVALGKILYAKEAGKEIPEGWGVDEQGNATTDPEKVSALTPFAGPKGYGLGMVVDIFSGLLAGAAFGPHISKMYGEYNQQRKLGHYVCAINPTFFTNKEEFLGSMDRMIDELHAVKPAEGFNQVFVPGEPEQIKEEKQLREGVLMTETVYQYLQSTE
;
A
#
# COMPACT_ATOMS: atom_id res chain seq x y z
N MET A 1 -21.91 -15.96 -5.60
CA MET A 1 -22.10 -14.53 -5.29
C MET A 1 -22.16 -13.80 -6.62
N GLY A 2 -23.06 -12.85 -6.80
CA GLY A 2 -23.09 -12.04 -8.02
C GLY A 2 -21.86 -11.15 -8.12
N GLU A 3 -21.50 -10.77 -9.35
CA GLU A 3 -20.52 -9.74 -9.63
C GLU A 3 -21.24 -8.56 -10.30
N VAL A 4 -20.79 -7.35 -10.00
CA VAL A 4 -21.31 -6.11 -10.57
C VAL A 4 -20.15 -5.26 -11.06
N ASN A 5 -20.37 -4.58 -12.17
CA ASN A 5 -19.39 -3.68 -12.76
C ASN A 5 -19.83 -2.23 -12.52
N VAL A 6 -18.98 -1.43 -11.88
CA VAL A 6 -19.34 -0.10 -11.36
C VAL A 6 -18.34 0.94 -11.85
N SER A 7 -18.81 2.13 -12.22
CA SER A 7 -17.92 3.22 -12.63
C SER A 7 -17.04 3.68 -11.46
N HIS A 8 -15.78 4.06 -11.74
CA HIS A 8 -14.86 4.53 -10.70
C HIS A 8 -15.37 5.79 -9.99
N GLU A 9 -16.11 6.66 -10.68
CA GLU A 9 -16.71 7.86 -10.09
C GLU A 9 -17.81 7.51 -9.08
N GLU A 10 -18.65 6.53 -9.40
CA GLU A 10 -19.69 6.04 -8.49
C GLU A 10 -19.06 5.36 -7.28
N LEU A 11 -18.06 4.50 -7.48
CA LEU A 11 -17.35 3.85 -6.38
C LEU A 11 -16.72 4.86 -5.42
N ARG A 12 -16.06 5.89 -5.97
CA ARG A 12 -15.47 6.97 -5.19
C ARG A 12 -16.54 7.68 -4.36
N LYS A 13 -17.69 8.02 -4.98
CA LYS A 13 -18.81 8.70 -4.30
C LYS A 13 -19.39 7.85 -3.18
N LEU A 14 -19.65 6.56 -3.43
CA LEU A 14 -20.23 5.66 -2.44
C LEU A 14 -19.28 5.39 -1.27
N ALA A 15 -17.99 5.12 -1.54
CA ALA A 15 -16.98 4.92 -0.50
C ALA A 15 -16.82 6.17 0.37
N ALA A 16 -16.75 7.36 -0.24
CA ALA A 16 -16.68 8.62 0.50
C ALA A 16 -17.95 8.84 1.34
N ALA A 17 -19.14 8.59 0.79
CA ALA A 17 -20.40 8.73 1.51
C ALA A 17 -20.47 7.83 2.76
N LYS A 18 -20.01 6.57 2.66
CA LYS A 18 -19.94 5.66 3.81
C LYS A 18 -18.98 6.13 4.90
N LEU A 19 -17.83 6.68 4.53
CA LEU A 19 -16.87 7.22 5.49
C LEU A 19 -17.38 8.50 6.16
N ILE A 20 -18.07 9.36 5.42
CA ILE A 20 -18.75 10.55 5.96
C ILE A 20 -19.83 10.13 6.96
N TRP A 21 -20.65 9.15 6.59
CA TRP A 21 -21.66 8.58 7.48
C TRP A 21 -21.05 8.04 8.78
N ALA A 22 -19.86 7.44 8.70
CA ALA A 22 -19.12 6.98 9.88
C ALA A 22 -18.53 8.11 10.75
N GLY A 23 -18.69 9.37 10.33
CA GLY A 23 -18.32 10.58 11.06
C GLY A 23 -16.96 11.17 10.67
N LEU A 24 -16.40 10.76 9.54
CA LEU A 24 -15.21 11.39 8.97
C LEU A 24 -15.60 12.68 8.23
N ASP A 25 -14.74 13.71 8.24
CA ASP A 25 -15.01 14.89 7.41
C ASP A 25 -14.93 14.58 5.91
N ALA A 26 -15.61 15.40 5.10
CA ALA A 26 -15.74 15.17 3.68
C ALA A 26 -14.41 15.20 2.91
N HIS A 27 -13.42 15.98 3.38
CA HIS A 27 -12.12 16.05 2.75
C HIS A 27 -11.33 14.75 2.98
N HIS A 28 -11.23 14.30 4.23
CA HIS A 28 -10.56 13.04 4.56
C HIS A 28 -11.27 11.83 3.92
N ALA A 29 -12.60 11.81 3.89
CA ALA A 29 -13.36 10.76 3.22
C ALA A 29 -13.08 10.71 1.71
N GLY A 30 -12.96 11.88 1.07
CA GLY A 30 -12.57 11.99 -0.33
C GLY A 30 -11.19 11.38 -0.60
N VAL A 31 -10.18 11.76 0.21
CA VAL A 31 -8.81 11.23 0.08
C VAL A 31 -8.78 9.71 0.27
N VAL A 32 -9.47 9.19 1.27
CA VAL A 32 -9.50 7.73 1.51
C VAL A 32 -10.16 7.03 0.31
N ALA A 33 -11.30 7.53 -0.17
CA ALA A 33 -11.97 6.97 -1.34
C ALA A 33 -11.08 7.00 -2.59
N ASP A 34 -10.30 8.06 -2.80
CA ASP A 34 -9.33 8.16 -3.90
C ASP A 34 -8.28 7.04 -3.84
N VAL A 35 -7.69 6.79 -2.66
CA VAL A 35 -6.67 5.74 -2.50
C VAL A 35 -7.26 4.33 -2.68
N LEU A 36 -8.49 4.10 -2.21
CA LEU A 36 -9.17 2.81 -2.38
C LEU A 36 -9.52 2.55 -3.85
N VAL A 37 -10.08 3.54 -4.54
CA VAL A 37 -10.43 3.41 -5.96
C VAL A 37 -9.17 3.29 -6.82
N HIS A 38 -8.08 3.96 -6.48
CA HIS A 38 -6.77 3.76 -7.12
C HIS A 38 -6.33 2.29 -7.05
N ALA A 39 -6.43 1.67 -5.88
CA ALA A 39 -6.09 0.26 -5.72
C ALA A 39 -6.97 -0.65 -6.59
N ASP A 40 -8.28 -0.40 -6.64
CA ASP A 40 -9.21 -1.18 -7.46
C ASP A 40 -8.95 -1.02 -8.97
N LEU A 41 -8.76 0.22 -9.44
CA LEU A 41 -8.42 0.51 -10.84
C LEU A 41 -7.15 -0.21 -11.28
N ARG A 42 -6.18 -0.36 -10.39
CA ARG A 42 -4.92 -1.07 -10.67
C ARG A 42 -5.00 -2.58 -10.43
N GLY A 43 -6.16 -3.09 -10.02
CA GLY A 43 -6.38 -4.51 -9.77
C GLY A 43 -5.82 -5.02 -8.44
N VAL A 44 -5.45 -4.12 -7.55
CA VAL A 44 -4.99 -4.40 -6.18
C VAL A 44 -6.19 -4.35 -5.22
N SER A 45 -7.29 -4.99 -5.61
CA SER A 45 -8.59 -4.86 -4.93
C SER A 45 -8.57 -5.28 -3.47
N SER A 46 -7.59 -6.07 -3.01
CA SER A 46 -7.38 -6.37 -1.58
C SER A 46 -7.12 -5.12 -0.70
N HIS A 47 -6.77 -4.00 -1.32
CA HIS A 47 -6.57 -2.69 -0.71
C HIS A 47 -7.57 -1.64 -1.24
N GLY A 48 -8.60 -2.07 -1.97
CA GLY A 48 -9.64 -1.22 -2.56
C GLY A 48 -10.87 -1.03 -1.68
N VAL A 49 -12.01 -0.67 -2.29
CA VAL A 49 -13.25 -0.29 -1.60
C VAL A 49 -13.86 -1.41 -0.76
N LEU A 50 -13.44 -2.65 -1.00
CA LEU A 50 -13.64 -3.81 -0.11
C LEU A 50 -13.34 -3.47 1.36
N ARG A 51 -12.35 -2.60 1.61
CA ARG A 51 -11.91 -2.24 2.98
C ARG A 51 -12.77 -1.17 3.64
N THR A 52 -13.73 -0.58 2.92
CA THR A 52 -14.58 0.49 3.47
C THR A 52 -15.30 0.05 4.74
N GLU A 53 -15.89 -1.16 4.74
CA GLU A 53 -16.58 -1.70 5.92
C GLU A 53 -15.65 -1.81 7.14
N HIS A 54 -14.42 -2.27 6.92
CA HIS A 54 -13.41 -2.36 7.96
C HIS A 54 -13.11 -1.00 8.61
N TYR A 55 -12.96 0.06 7.80
CA TYR A 55 -12.68 1.40 8.32
C TYR A 55 -13.89 2.02 9.00
N VAL A 56 -15.09 1.87 8.43
CA VAL A 56 -16.35 2.34 9.03
C VAL A 56 -16.54 1.71 10.41
N ARG A 57 -16.37 0.40 10.52
CA ARG A 57 -16.45 -0.31 11.79
C ARG A 57 -15.43 0.24 12.80
N ARG A 58 -14.17 0.41 12.40
CA ARG A 58 -13.12 0.91 13.29
C ARG A 58 -13.35 2.36 13.73
N LEU A 59 -13.92 3.22 12.87
CA LEU A 59 -14.34 4.58 13.21
C LEU A 59 -15.47 4.58 14.24
N HIS A 60 -16.45 3.68 14.10
CA HIS A 60 -17.56 3.53 15.05
C HIS A 60 -17.11 3.02 16.41
N GLU A 61 -16.19 2.06 16.43
CA GLU A 61 -15.67 1.48 17.67
C GLU A 61 -14.61 2.37 18.35
N GLY A 62 -14.19 3.47 17.72
CA GLY A 62 -13.26 4.45 18.31
C GLY A 62 -11.78 4.14 18.11
N GLY A 63 -11.43 3.15 17.28
CA GLY A 63 -10.03 2.81 16.97
C GLY A 63 -9.36 3.70 15.91
N LEU A 64 -10.07 4.72 15.42
CA LEU A 64 -9.57 5.76 14.51
C LEU A 64 -10.06 7.13 14.98
N ASN A 65 -9.17 8.12 14.94
CA ASN A 65 -9.55 9.50 15.22
C ASN A 65 -10.30 10.09 14.02
N LYS A 66 -11.53 10.55 14.28
CA LYS A 66 -12.41 11.14 13.25
C LYS A 66 -12.02 12.55 12.86
N ASN A 67 -11.39 13.29 13.79
CA ASN A 67 -10.99 14.68 13.62
C ASN A 67 -9.52 14.85 14.04
N PRO A 68 -8.58 14.18 13.35
CA PRO A 68 -7.18 14.21 13.73
C PRO A 68 -6.59 15.60 13.54
N SER A 69 -5.82 16.06 14.53
CA SER A 69 -5.01 17.26 14.43
C SER A 69 -3.60 16.90 13.97
N PHE A 70 -3.42 16.72 12.66
CA PHE A 70 -2.11 16.40 12.10
C PHE A 70 -1.07 17.46 12.44
N SER A 71 0.16 17.02 12.69
CA SER A 71 1.30 17.94 12.86
C SER A 71 2.52 17.45 12.09
N PHE A 72 3.27 18.41 11.58
CA PHE A 72 4.55 18.17 10.92
C PHE A 72 5.65 18.93 11.66
N GLU A 73 6.66 18.21 12.11
CA GLU A 73 7.87 18.77 12.71
C GLU A 73 9.03 18.56 11.74
N GLN A 74 9.55 19.65 11.18
CA GLN A 74 10.78 19.60 10.41
C GLN A 74 11.99 19.50 11.35
N THR A 75 12.63 18.34 11.38
CA THR A 75 13.75 18.03 12.29
C THR A 75 15.13 18.34 11.69
N GLY A 76 15.19 18.65 10.39
CA GLY A 76 16.42 19.00 9.70
C GLY A 76 16.16 19.53 8.29
N PRO A 77 17.22 19.82 7.51
CA PRO A 77 17.07 20.36 6.16
C PRO A 77 16.29 19.42 5.23
N CYS A 78 16.49 18.11 5.39
CA CYS A 78 15.92 17.07 4.53
C CYS A 78 15.08 16.05 5.31
N SER A 79 14.70 16.34 6.56
CA SER A 79 14.01 15.38 7.43
C SER A 79 12.90 16.00 8.28
N GLY A 80 11.90 15.19 8.60
CA GLY A 80 10.85 15.57 9.54
C GLY A 80 10.03 14.39 10.05
N ILE A 81 9.17 14.67 11.01
CA ILE A 81 8.27 13.73 11.64
C ILE A 81 6.83 14.21 11.38
N PHE A 82 6.00 13.33 10.85
CA PHE A 82 4.58 13.59 10.65
C PHE A 82 3.76 12.78 11.66
N ASN A 83 3.02 13.46 12.53
CA ASN A 83 2.13 12.80 13.48
C ASN A 83 0.71 12.75 12.90
N GLY A 84 0.20 11.53 12.72
CA GLY A 84 -1.13 11.26 12.17
C GLY A 84 -2.27 11.39 13.16
N ASP A 85 -2.00 11.59 14.46
CA ASP A 85 -3.01 11.71 15.52
C ASP A 85 -4.09 10.61 15.46
N ASP A 86 -3.65 9.39 15.15
CA ASP A 86 -4.44 8.17 14.99
C ASP A 86 -5.56 8.26 13.94
N GLY A 87 -5.42 9.18 12.98
CA GLY A 87 -6.28 9.32 11.81
C GLY A 87 -6.13 8.19 10.79
N LEU A 88 -6.90 8.28 9.71
CA LEU A 88 -6.82 7.33 8.60
C LEU A 88 -5.50 7.44 7.84
N GLY A 89 -4.77 6.33 7.76
CA GLY A 89 -3.41 6.29 7.21
C GLY A 89 -3.30 6.76 5.77
N HIS A 90 -4.37 6.66 4.98
CA HIS A 90 -4.45 7.18 3.62
C HIS A 90 -4.19 8.69 3.58
N VAL A 91 -4.83 9.43 4.48
CA VAL A 91 -4.68 10.89 4.59
C VAL A 91 -3.32 11.23 5.15
N VAL A 92 -2.91 10.51 6.20
CA VAL A 92 -1.62 10.72 6.87
C VAL A 92 -0.45 10.52 5.89
N ALA A 93 -0.43 9.41 5.16
CA ALA A 93 0.63 9.09 4.21
C ALA A 93 0.63 10.05 3.00
N LYS A 94 -0.55 10.46 2.51
CA LYS A 94 -0.66 11.49 1.46
C LYS A 94 -0.01 12.80 1.90
N ASN A 95 -0.38 13.29 3.09
CA ASN A 95 0.14 14.56 3.61
C ASN A 95 1.64 14.47 3.94
N ALA A 96 2.11 13.34 4.48
CA ALA A 96 3.52 13.12 4.74
C ALA A 96 4.35 13.11 3.44
N MET A 97 3.84 12.50 2.37
CA MET A 97 4.51 12.53 1.06
C MET A 97 4.54 13.95 0.47
N GLU A 98 3.49 14.75 0.67
CA GLU A 98 3.48 16.16 0.26
C GLU A 98 4.58 16.97 0.96
N GLU A 99 4.80 16.76 2.27
CA GLU A 99 5.93 17.36 2.99
C GLU A 99 7.29 16.85 2.48
N ALA A 100 7.41 15.55 2.19
CA ALA A 100 8.61 14.97 1.60
C ALA A 100 8.94 15.63 0.25
N ILE A 101 7.94 15.81 -0.62
CA ILE A 101 8.07 16.47 -1.92
C ILE A 101 8.54 17.93 -1.76
N LYS A 102 7.95 18.67 -0.81
CA LYS A 102 8.35 20.07 -0.52
C LYS A 102 9.81 20.15 -0.10
N LEU A 103 10.24 19.29 0.84
CA LEU A 103 11.64 19.23 1.28
C LEU A 103 12.58 18.83 0.14
N ALA A 104 12.22 17.81 -0.66
CA ALA A 104 13.04 17.33 -1.76
C ALA A 104 13.26 18.38 -2.85
N LYS A 105 12.25 19.21 -3.15
CA LYS A 105 12.38 20.33 -4.09
C LYS A 105 13.40 21.37 -3.62
N ASN A 106 13.47 21.61 -2.30
CA ASN A 106 14.33 22.63 -1.72
C ASN A 106 15.75 22.12 -1.41
N SER A 107 15.88 20.87 -0.97
CA SER A 107 17.12 20.34 -0.38
C SER A 107 17.61 19.06 -1.05
N GLY A 108 16.99 18.66 -2.16
CA GLY A 108 17.34 17.47 -2.94
C GLY A 108 16.72 16.18 -2.43
N ILE A 109 16.47 16.08 -1.11
CA ILE A 109 15.86 14.91 -0.47
C ILE A 109 14.86 15.40 0.60
N GLY A 110 13.75 14.68 0.77
CA GLY A 110 12.86 14.82 1.91
C GLY A 110 12.54 13.45 2.48
N MET A 111 12.96 13.16 3.71
CA MET A 111 12.74 11.90 4.42
C MET A 111 11.82 12.14 5.61
N ILE A 112 10.64 11.54 5.59
CA ILE A 112 9.63 11.73 6.62
C ILE A 112 9.30 10.39 7.28
N THR A 113 9.42 10.34 8.62
CA THR A 113 8.82 9.28 9.41
C THR A 113 7.41 9.69 9.82
N VAL A 114 6.50 8.72 9.86
CA VAL A 114 5.12 8.92 10.25
C VAL A 114 4.86 8.16 11.55
N THR A 115 4.15 8.78 12.49
CA THR A 115 3.73 8.16 13.75
C THR A 115 2.22 8.29 13.97
N ASN A 116 1.67 7.47 14.87
CA ASN A 116 0.25 7.45 15.22
C ASN A 116 -0.64 7.41 13.97
N SER A 117 -0.34 6.50 13.05
CA SER A 117 -1.13 6.29 11.84
C SER A 117 -1.93 4.99 11.94
N SER A 118 -2.61 4.65 10.84
CA SER A 118 -3.35 3.42 10.65
C SER A 118 -3.08 2.84 9.26
N HIS A 119 -3.86 1.85 8.82
CA HIS A 119 -3.68 1.25 7.49
C HIS A 119 -3.87 2.31 6.39
N CYS A 120 -2.93 2.38 5.44
CA CYS A 120 -2.87 3.44 4.43
C CYS A 120 -3.21 3.00 3.00
N GLY A 121 -3.56 1.74 2.78
CA GLY A 121 -3.95 1.24 1.45
C GLY A 121 -2.73 0.91 0.58
N ALA A 122 -2.86 1.14 -0.73
CA ALA A 122 -1.81 0.83 -1.70
C ALA A 122 -0.73 1.92 -1.72
N LEU A 123 0.54 1.53 -1.49
CA LEU A 123 1.65 2.48 -1.39
C LEU A 123 1.97 3.16 -2.73
N SER A 124 1.65 2.49 -3.85
CA SER A 124 1.74 3.03 -5.21
C SER A 124 1.09 4.40 -5.36
N TYR A 125 -0.01 4.68 -4.64
CA TYR A 125 -0.65 6.00 -4.66
C TYR A 125 0.30 7.10 -4.21
N PHE A 126 1.01 6.89 -3.10
CA PHE A 126 1.88 7.90 -2.51
C PHE A 126 3.16 8.10 -3.33
N VAL A 127 3.79 7.03 -3.79
CA VAL A 127 4.99 7.18 -4.64
C VAL A 127 4.67 7.77 -6.01
N GLN A 128 3.44 7.56 -6.51
CA GLN A 128 2.97 8.24 -7.72
C GLN A 128 2.86 9.76 -7.51
N GLN A 129 2.47 10.24 -6.32
CA GLN A 129 2.47 11.69 -6.02
C GLN A 129 3.85 12.34 -6.22
N ALA A 130 4.93 11.66 -5.84
CA ALA A 130 6.28 12.15 -6.08
C ALA A 130 6.68 12.03 -7.56
N ALA A 131 6.34 10.91 -8.20
CA ALA A 131 6.70 10.66 -9.59
C ALA A 131 6.04 11.65 -10.57
N VAL A 132 4.79 12.04 -10.36
CA VAL A 132 4.13 13.06 -11.22
C VAL A 132 4.77 14.45 -11.10
N GLU A 133 5.45 14.73 -9.98
CA GLU A 133 6.23 15.96 -9.76
C GLU A 133 7.66 15.88 -10.34
N GLY A 134 8.00 14.78 -11.03
CA GLY A 134 9.34 14.54 -11.56
C GLY A 134 10.37 14.17 -10.49
N LEU A 135 9.92 13.65 -9.34
CA LEU A 135 10.76 13.20 -8.22
C LEU A 135 10.70 11.67 -8.09
N ILE A 136 11.74 11.06 -7.55
CA ILE A 136 11.69 9.65 -7.16
C ILE A 136 10.95 9.56 -5.82
N GLY A 137 9.92 8.71 -5.75
CA GLY A 137 9.17 8.44 -4.53
C GLY A 137 9.57 7.11 -3.90
N VAL A 138 9.60 7.06 -2.57
CA VAL A 138 9.75 5.83 -1.78
C VAL A 138 8.69 5.83 -0.69
N ALA A 139 8.01 4.71 -0.49
CA ALA A 139 7.09 4.53 0.62
C ALA A 139 7.25 3.14 1.24
N MET A 140 7.15 3.06 2.56
CA MET A 140 7.16 1.83 3.34
C MET A 140 6.16 1.94 4.48
N THR A 141 5.54 0.82 4.85
CA THR A 141 4.75 0.71 6.07
C THR A 141 4.89 -0.69 6.64
N HIS A 142 4.85 -0.81 7.96
CA HIS A 142 4.70 -2.10 8.62
C HIS A 142 3.23 -2.43 8.91
N THR A 143 2.97 -3.66 9.35
CA THR A 143 1.66 -4.07 9.90
C THR A 143 1.87 -5.18 10.92
N ASP A 144 0.79 -5.58 11.58
CA ASP A 144 0.76 -6.69 12.54
C ASP A 144 1.34 -7.99 11.98
N LYS A 145 1.94 -8.76 12.88
CA LYS A 145 2.68 -9.98 12.55
C LYS A 145 1.82 -10.99 11.78
N ILE A 146 2.34 -11.45 10.66
CA ILE A 146 1.76 -12.56 9.89
C ILE A 146 2.82 -13.34 9.11
N VAL A 147 4.05 -12.85 9.02
CA VAL A 147 5.15 -13.47 8.26
C VAL A 147 6.19 -14.05 9.24
N VAL A 148 6.61 -15.29 9.01
CA VAL A 148 7.71 -15.88 9.78
C VAL A 148 9.06 -15.31 9.33
N PRO A 149 10.02 -15.08 10.25
CA PRO A 149 11.42 -14.91 9.88
C PRO A 149 11.89 -16.12 9.08
N PHE A 150 12.86 -15.95 8.17
CA PHE A 150 13.42 -17.09 7.45
C PHE A 150 14.01 -18.12 8.43
N GLY A 151 13.54 -19.37 8.34
CA GLY A 151 13.91 -20.46 9.27
C GLY A 151 13.12 -20.45 10.60
N GLY A 152 12.16 -19.55 10.78
CA GLY A 152 11.28 -19.48 11.95
C GLY A 152 9.95 -20.20 11.75
N ALA A 153 9.29 -20.53 12.86
CA ALA A 153 7.98 -21.19 12.89
C ALA A 153 6.85 -20.29 13.43
N LYS A 154 7.17 -19.09 13.92
CA LYS A 154 6.20 -18.15 14.50
C LYS A 154 6.21 -16.82 13.77
N PRO A 155 5.04 -16.20 13.53
CA PRO A 155 4.97 -14.91 12.87
C PRO A 155 5.69 -13.85 13.70
N PHE A 156 6.43 -12.97 13.03
CA PHE A 156 7.15 -11.86 13.65
C PHE A 156 6.92 -10.55 12.90
N LEU A 157 7.10 -10.56 11.57
CA LEU A 157 6.94 -9.37 10.73
C LEU A 157 5.54 -9.32 10.13
N GLY A 158 5.07 -8.14 9.74
CA GLY A 158 3.94 -8.01 8.84
C GLY A 158 4.31 -8.34 7.39
N THR A 159 3.36 -8.18 6.46
CA THR A 159 3.64 -8.26 5.02
C THR A 159 4.49 -7.09 4.51
N ASN A 160 4.66 -6.05 5.34
CA ASN A 160 5.68 -5.00 5.28
C ASN A 160 6.03 -4.57 3.84
N PRO A 161 5.12 -3.89 3.12
CA PRO A 161 5.34 -3.52 1.73
C PRO A 161 6.39 -2.42 1.55
N ILE A 162 6.98 -2.42 0.35
CA ILE A 162 7.88 -1.39 -0.16
C ILE A 162 7.36 -0.93 -1.52
N ALA A 163 7.32 0.39 -1.72
CA ALA A 163 7.02 0.98 -3.01
C ALA A 163 8.08 2.00 -3.45
N TYR A 164 8.29 2.05 -4.76
CA TYR A 164 9.13 3.03 -5.44
C TYR A 164 8.40 3.60 -6.65
N GLY A 165 8.56 4.90 -6.90
CA GLY A 165 8.08 5.56 -8.10
C GLY A 165 9.20 6.32 -8.78
N PHE A 166 9.39 6.07 -10.08
CA PHE A 166 10.44 6.69 -10.88
C PHE A 166 9.81 7.47 -12.05
N PRO A 167 10.05 8.78 -12.15
CA PRO A 167 9.46 9.59 -13.19
C PRO A 167 10.11 9.31 -14.55
N ALA A 168 9.33 9.44 -15.62
CA ALA A 168 9.77 9.31 -17.00
C ALA A 168 9.35 10.56 -17.79
N LYS A 169 9.85 10.75 -19.02
CA LYS A 169 9.56 11.97 -19.80
C LYS A 169 8.26 11.83 -20.59
N ASN A 170 8.20 10.84 -21.46
CA ASN A 170 7.03 10.59 -22.32
C ASN A 170 6.25 9.35 -21.88
N HIS A 171 6.94 8.38 -21.26
CA HIS A 171 6.28 7.20 -20.69
C HIS A 171 5.64 7.52 -19.34
N LYS A 172 4.75 6.64 -18.90
CA LYS A 172 4.25 6.66 -17.52
C LYS A 172 5.39 6.33 -16.54
N PRO A 173 5.32 6.79 -15.28
CA PRO A 173 6.29 6.41 -14.27
C PRO A 173 6.39 4.90 -14.09
N ILE A 174 7.60 4.39 -13.84
CA ILE A 174 7.77 3.03 -13.31
C ILE A 174 7.35 3.04 -11.84
N ILE A 175 6.44 2.15 -11.46
CA ILE A 175 5.94 2.05 -10.09
C ILE A 175 6.07 0.60 -9.62
N LEU A 176 6.99 0.36 -8.68
CA LEU A 176 7.05 -0.89 -7.94
C LEU A 176 6.22 -0.73 -6.66
N ASP A 177 5.31 -1.66 -6.38
CA ASP A 177 4.56 -1.75 -5.12
C ASP A 177 4.40 -3.23 -4.78
N MET A 178 5.13 -3.69 -3.75
CA MET A 178 5.19 -5.11 -3.43
C MET A 178 5.21 -5.37 -1.92
N ALA A 179 4.53 -6.43 -1.50
CA ALA A 179 4.72 -7.01 -0.18
C ALA A 179 6.07 -7.71 -0.08
N THR A 180 6.60 -7.82 1.15
CA THR A 180 7.81 -8.61 1.44
C THR A 180 7.50 -10.07 1.81
N SER A 181 6.21 -10.42 1.92
CA SER A 181 5.72 -11.79 1.95
C SER A 181 5.59 -12.40 0.55
N ASN A 182 5.64 -13.73 0.47
CA ASN A 182 5.51 -14.47 -0.79
C ASN A 182 4.13 -14.29 -1.45
N VAL A 183 3.10 -14.03 -0.63
CA VAL A 183 1.75 -13.74 -1.09
C VAL A 183 1.07 -12.77 -0.10
N ALA A 184 0.04 -12.05 -0.54
CA ALA A 184 -0.84 -11.31 0.36
C ALA A 184 -1.76 -12.25 1.16
N LEU A 185 -2.02 -11.94 2.43
CA LEU A 185 -2.92 -12.72 3.32
C LEU A 185 -4.31 -12.93 2.71
N GLY A 186 -4.84 -11.94 1.99
CA GLY A 186 -6.15 -12.03 1.34
C GLY A 186 -6.28 -13.19 0.34
N LYS A 187 -5.16 -13.65 -0.27
CA LYS A 187 -5.18 -14.81 -1.17
C LYS A 187 -5.35 -16.13 -0.41
N ILE A 188 -4.82 -16.22 0.82
CA ILE A 188 -5.05 -17.37 1.70
C ILE A 188 -6.51 -17.39 2.14
N LEU A 189 -7.05 -16.25 2.58
CA LEU A 189 -8.46 -16.14 3.00
C LEU A 189 -9.43 -16.49 1.88
N TYR A 190 -9.16 -16.01 0.65
CA TYR A 190 -9.94 -16.40 -0.52
C TYR A 190 -9.87 -17.91 -0.79
N ALA A 191 -8.68 -18.52 -0.68
CA ALA A 191 -8.52 -19.96 -0.89
C ALA A 191 -9.28 -20.79 0.16
N LYS A 192 -9.30 -20.34 1.43
CA LYS A 192 -10.15 -20.92 2.49
C LYS A 192 -11.62 -20.90 2.11
N GLU A 193 -12.14 -19.72 1.77
CA GLU A 193 -13.55 -19.55 1.38
C GLU A 193 -13.92 -20.35 0.13
N ALA A 194 -13.00 -20.47 -0.82
CA ALA A 194 -13.19 -21.23 -2.05
C ALA A 194 -12.97 -22.74 -1.88
N GLY A 195 -12.49 -23.21 -0.71
CA GLY A 195 -12.12 -24.60 -0.48
C GLY A 195 -11.04 -25.12 -1.44
N LYS A 196 -10.10 -24.25 -1.84
CA LYS A 196 -9.03 -24.57 -2.79
C LYS A 196 -7.67 -24.63 -2.10
N GLU A 197 -6.83 -25.56 -2.52
CA GLU A 197 -5.43 -25.60 -2.10
C GLU A 197 -4.68 -24.34 -2.57
N ILE A 198 -3.67 -23.96 -1.78
CA ILE A 198 -2.73 -22.88 -2.11
C ILE A 198 -1.42 -23.45 -2.66
N PRO A 199 -0.68 -22.70 -3.48
CA PRO A 199 0.67 -23.08 -3.89
C PRO A 199 1.58 -23.34 -2.69
N GLU A 200 2.46 -24.34 -2.84
CA GLU A 200 3.48 -24.64 -1.83
C GLU A 200 4.36 -23.42 -1.56
N GLY A 201 4.73 -23.25 -0.29
CA GLY A 201 5.62 -22.17 0.14
C GLY A 201 4.93 -20.82 0.31
N TRP A 202 3.61 -20.68 0.13
CA TRP A 202 2.88 -19.46 0.48
C TRP A 202 2.73 -19.24 1.98
N GLY A 203 2.61 -20.32 2.75
CA GLY A 203 2.44 -20.28 4.19
C GLY A 203 2.94 -21.53 4.90
N VAL A 204 2.95 -21.44 6.22
CA VAL A 204 3.37 -22.49 7.14
C VAL A 204 2.30 -22.75 8.19
N ASP A 205 2.29 -23.97 8.72
CA ASP A 205 1.45 -24.36 9.87
C ASP A 205 1.99 -23.81 11.20
N GLU A 206 1.36 -24.17 12.33
CA GLU A 206 1.79 -23.73 13.67
C GLU A 206 3.18 -24.24 14.10
N GLN A 207 3.66 -25.31 13.45
CA GLN A 207 4.98 -25.90 13.69
C GLN A 207 6.04 -25.34 12.72
N GLY A 208 5.65 -24.50 11.76
CA GLY A 208 6.53 -23.91 10.76
C GLY A 208 6.74 -24.80 9.52
N ASN A 209 5.97 -25.88 9.35
CA ASN A 209 6.05 -26.71 8.15
C ASN A 209 5.27 -26.06 7.01
N ALA A 210 5.80 -26.14 5.78
CA ALA A 210 5.06 -25.69 4.60
C ALA A 210 3.75 -26.47 4.44
N THR A 211 2.68 -25.77 4.04
CA THR A 211 1.37 -26.39 3.80
C THR A 211 0.72 -25.82 2.54
N THR A 212 -0.01 -26.67 1.82
CA THR A 212 -0.89 -26.30 0.69
C THR A 212 -2.36 -26.23 1.12
N ASP A 213 -2.67 -26.67 2.33
CA ASP A 213 -4.01 -26.53 2.92
C ASP A 213 -4.13 -25.13 3.54
N PRO A 214 -4.99 -24.25 2.98
CA PRO A 214 -5.11 -22.90 3.49
C PRO A 214 -5.61 -22.88 4.94
N GLU A 215 -6.42 -23.85 5.38
CA GLU A 215 -6.97 -23.88 6.74
C GLU A 215 -5.88 -24.04 7.81
N LYS A 216 -4.81 -24.75 7.46
CA LYS A 216 -3.66 -24.98 8.34
C LYS A 216 -2.67 -23.81 8.37
N VAL A 217 -2.78 -22.83 7.48
CA VAL A 217 -1.85 -21.70 7.43
C VAL A 217 -1.98 -20.86 8.71
N SER A 218 -0.91 -20.84 9.50
CA SER A 218 -0.76 -20.01 10.70
C SER A 218 -0.04 -18.70 10.39
N ALA A 219 0.88 -18.73 9.44
CA ALA A 219 1.70 -17.59 9.03
C ALA A 219 2.14 -17.72 7.57
N LEU A 220 2.47 -16.60 6.95
CA LEU A 220 3.02 -16.50 5.61
C LEU A 220 4.54 -16.65 5.63
N THR A 221 5.11 -16.96 4.48
CA THR A 221 6.57 -16.96 4.27
C THR A 221 7.04 -15.67 3.60
N PRO A 222 8.32 -15.28 3.77
CA PRO A 222 8.92 -14.18 3.03
C PRO A 222 9.17 -14.57 1.56
N PHE A 223 9.00 -13.64 0.62
CA PHE A 223 9.35 -13.91 -0.78
C PHE A 223 10.87 -14.15 -0.90
N ALA A 224 11.28 -15.05 -1.79
CA ALA A 224 12.70 -15.38 -1.97
C ALA A 224 13.46 -15.71 -0.67
N GLY A 225 12.76 -16.28 0.33
CA GLY A 225 13.33 -16.76 1.59
C GLY A 225 14.08 -15.67 2.37
N PRO A 226 15.41 -15.79 2.60
CA PRO A 226 16.16 -14.83 3.42
C PRO A 226 16.12 -13.39 2.88
N LYS A 227 15.94 -13.21 1.56
CA LYS A 227 15.96 -11.89 0.92
C LYS A 227 14.70 -11.08 1.25
N GLY A 228 13.51 -11.66 1.07
CA GLY A 228 12.26 -11.02 1.47
C GLY A 228 12.18 -10.82 2.98
N TYR A 229 12.75 -11.74 3.77
CA TYR A 229 12.87 -11.55 5.22
C TYR A 229 13.71 -10.31 5.55
N GLY A 230 14.88 -10.17 4.93
CA GLY A 230 15.73 -8.99 5.09
C GLY A 230 15.02 -7.69 4.72
N LEU A 231 14.29 -7.66 3.60
CA LEU A 231 13.51 -6.48 3.18
C LEU A 231 12.34 -6.18 4.13
N GLY A 232 11.63 -7.19 4.61
CA GLY A 232 10.56 -7.01 5.60
C GLY A 232 11.07 -6.42 6.91
N MET A 233 12.29 -6.78 7.32
CA MET A 233 12.97 -6.19 8.47
C MET A 233 13.41 -4.75 8.23
N VAL A 234 13.90 -4.41 7.03
CA VAL A 234 14.20 -3.01 6.65
C VAL A 234 12.95 -2.14 6.82
N VAL A 235 11.80 -2.59 6.32
CA VAL A 235 10.53 -1.86 6.46
C VAL A 235 10.13 -1.66 7.92
N ASP A 236 10.28 -2.68 8.76
CA ASP A 236 9.93 -2.59 10.18
C ASP A 236 10.86 -1.63 10.95
N ILE A 237 12.13 -1.56 10.56
CA ILE A 237 13.09 -0.60 11.12
C ILE A 237 12.73 0.83 10.70
N PHE A 238 12.47 1.08 9.41
CA PHE A 238 12.14 2.42 8.91
C PHE A 238 10.77 2.92 9.40
N SER A 239 9.77 2.03 9.42
CA SER A 239 8.38 2.38 9.73
C SER A 239 8.07 2.26 11.22
N GLY A 240 8.75 1.37 11.94
CA GLY A 240 8.60 1.17 13.38
C GLY A 240 9.65 1.92 14.16
N LEU A 241 10.85 1.35 14.27
CA LEU A 241 11.89 1.82 15.19
C LEU A 241 12.36 3.25 14.91
N LEU A 242 12.61 3.60 13.65
CA LEU A 242 13.04 4.95 13.26
C LEU A 242 11.94 5.99 13.47
N ALA A 243 10.67 5.60 13.29
CA ALA A 243 9.53 6.45 13.57
C ALA A 243 9.23 6.58 15.08
N GLY A 244 9.77 5.69 15.93
CA GLY A 244 9.37 5.61 17.33
C GLY A 244 8.02 4.91 17.54
N ALA A 245 7.59 4.09 16.59
CA ALA A 245 6.40 3.24 16.67
C ALA A 245 6.76 1.79 17.10
N ALA A 246 5.74 0.97 17.34
CA ALA A 246 5.92 -0.44 17.69
C ALA A 246 6.58 -1.23 16.54
N PHE A 247 7.15 -2.40 16.83
CA PHE A 247 7.74 -3.28 15.82
C PHE A 247 7.18 -4.70 15.94
N GLY A 248 7.19 -5.44 14.82
CA GLY A 248 6.83 -6.85 14.72
C GLY A 248 5.63 -7.28 15.59
N PRO A 249 5.80 -8.21 16.55
CA PRO A 249 4.71 -8.72 17.41
C PRO A 249 4.03 -7.69 18.31
N HIS A 250 4.58 -6.50 18.48
CA HIS A 250 4.05 -5.44 19.32
C HIS A 250 3.11 -4.48 18.58
N ILE A 251 2.97 -4.64 17.26
CA ILE A 251 2.04 -3.86 16.44
C ILE A 251 0.62 -4.38 16.66
N SER A 252 -0.31 -3.47 16.96
CA SER A 252 -1.73 -3.79 17.17
C SER A 252 -2.35 -4.48 15.96
N LYS A 253 -3.23 -5.45 16.22
CA LYS A 253 -3.85 -6.28 15.18
C LYS A 253 -4.76 -5.47 14.25
N MET A 254 -4.80 -5.87 12.98
CA MET A 254 -5.76 -5.30 12.04
C MET A 254 -7.20 -5.66 12.43
N TYR A 255 -7.48 -6.90 12.85
CA TYR A 255 -8.83 -7.40 13.19
C TYR A 255 -8.99 -7.72 14.68
N GLY A 256 -10.23 -7.61 15.19
CA GLY A 256 -10.63 -8.01 16.54
C GLY A 256 -10.60 -6.88 17.57
N GLU A 257 -9.54 -6.07 17.58
CA GLU A 257 -9.34 -4.94 18.51
C GLU A 257 -9.71 -3.61 17.82
N TYR A 258 -10.97 -3.49 17.43
CA TYR A 258 -11.48 -2.36 16.63
C TYR A 258 -11.62 -1.05 17.43
N ASN A 259 -11.67 -1.12 18.76
CA ASN A 259 -11.71 0.03 19.66
C ASN A 259 -10.31 0.57 20.03
N GLN A 260 -9.24 -0.08 19.59
CA GLN A 260 -7.88 0.35 19.85
C GLN A 260 -7.26 1.04 18.63
N GLN A 261 -6.49 2.09 18.87
CA GLN A 261 -5.71 2.73 17.83
C GLN A 261 -4.56 1.82 17.39
N ARG A 262 -4.30 1.79 16.08
CA ARG A 262 -3.26 0.91 15.51
C ARG A 262 -1.84 1.41 15.77
N LYS A 263 -1.66 2.73 15.88
CA LYS A 263 -0.36 3.39 16.07
C LYS A 263 0.71 2.91 15.10
N LEU A 264 0.32 2.68 13.84
CA LEU A 264 1.28 2.32 12.80
C LEU A 264 2.19 3.49 12.53
N GLY A 265 3.44 3.19 12.20
CA GLY A 265 4.31 4.14 11.54
C GLY A 265 4.50 3.80 10.07
N HIS A 266 4.95 4.81 9.34
CA HIS A 266 5.27 4.75 7.92
C HIS A 266 6.59 5.48 7.68
N TYR A 267 7.19 5.20 6.54
CA TYR A 267 8.32 5.97 6.03
C TYR A 267 8.01 6.40 4.60
N VAL A 268 8.17 7.69 4.32
CA VAL A 268 8.06 8.23 2.97
C VAL A 268 9.28 9.08 2.65
N CYS A 269 9.72 9.00 1.41
CA CYS A 269 10.85 9.79 0.93
C CYS A 269 10.59 10.28 -0.50
N ALA A 270 11.01 11.51 -0.77
CA ALA A 270 11.12 12.04 -2.12
C ALA A 270 12.57 12.42 -2.39
N ILE A 271 13.06 12.12 -3.59
CA ILE A 271 14.42 12.43 -4.05
C ILE A 271 14.31 13.20 -5.35
N ASN A 272 14.96 14.36 -5.41
CA ASN A 272 14.98 15.22 -6.59
C ASN A 272 16.17 14.87 -7.49
N PRO A 273 15.97 14.28 -8.69
CA PRO A 273 17.07 13.91 -9.57
C PRO A 273 17.94 15.10 -9.99
N THR A 274 17.41 16.33 -9.99
CA THR A 274 18.15 17.52 -10.43
C THR A 274 19.32 17.91 -9.52
N PHE A 275 19.37 17.36 -8.31
CA PHE A 275 20.49 17.54 -7.39
C PHE A 275 21.65 16.57 -7.67
N PHE A 276 21.44 15.58 -8.55
CA PHE A 276 22.42 14.54 -8.85
C PHE A 276 22.84 14.54 -10.33
N THR A 277 21.92 14.89 -11.23
CA THR A 277 22.16 14.89 -12.68
C THR A 277 21.23 15.88 -13.39
N ASN A 278 21.41 16.06 -14.70
CA ASN A 278 20.50 16.87 -15.52
C ASN A 278 19.10 16.22 -15.60
N LYS A 279 18.04 17.01 -15.36
CA LYS A 279 16.66 16.54 -15.36
C LYS A 279 16.25 15.88 -16.68
N GLU A 280 16.53 16.54 -17.80
CA GLU A 280 16.11 16.06 -19.13
C GLU A 280 16.86 14.80 -19.53
N GLU A 281 18.15 14.70 -19.15
CA GLU A 281 18.95 13.49 -19.36
C GLU A 281 18.46 12.33 -18.51
N PHE A 282 18.10 12.58 -17.24
CA PHE A 282 17.53 11.56 -16.37
C PHE A 282 16.20 11.02 -16.92
N LEU A 283 15.24 11.91 -17.20
CA LEU A 283 13.92 11.49 -17.69
C LEU A 283 14.00 10.87 -19.09
N GLY A 284 14.88 11.37 -19.96
CA GLY A 284 15.13 10.76 -21.27
C GLY A 284 15.82 9.39 -21.18
N SER A 285 16.67 9.18 -20.17
CA SER A 285 17.28 7.86 -19.92
C SER A 285 16.27 6.88 -19.33
N MET A 286 15.33 7.35 -18.52
CA MET A 286 14.20 6.54 -18.04
C MET A 286 13.32 6.07 -19.20
N ASP A 287 12.97 6.97 -20.12
CA ASP A 287 12.23 6.58 -21.34
C ASP A 287 12.99 5.53 -22.16
N ARG A 288 14.30 5.76 -22.39
CA ARG A 288 15.13 4.81 -23.13
C ARG A 288 15.19 3.44 -22.44
N MET A 289 15.33 3.41 -21.12
CA MET A 289 15.33 2.17 -20.36
C MET A 289 14.01 1.42 -20.53
N ILE A 290 12.87 2.12 -20.49
CA ILE A 290 11.55 1.52 -20.72
C ILE A 290 11.48 0.92 -22.13
N ASP A 291 11.84 1.69 -23.16
CA ASP A 291 11.85 1.24 -24.55
C ASP A 291 12.76 0.01 -24.75
N GLU A 292 13.97 0.04 -24.18
CA GLU A 292 14.92 -1.07 -24.26
C GLU A 292 14.39 -2.33 -23.56
N LEU A 293 13.74 -2.20 -22.41
CA LEU A 293 13.11 -3.32 -21.69
C LEU A 293 11.94 -3.90 -22.48
N HIS A 294 11.10 -3.06 -23.09
CA HIS A 294 10.01 -3.51 -23.98
C HIS A 294 10.52 -4.22 -25.24
N ALA A 295 11.69 -3.82 -25.74
CA ALA A 295 12.32 -4.43 -26.90
C ALA A 295 13.03 -5.77 -26.59
N VAL A 296 13.21 -6.14 -25.31
CA VAL A 296 13.77 -7.43 -24.93
C VAL A 296 12.86 -8.55 -25.44
N LYS A 297 13.45 -9.49 -26.19
CA LYS A 297 12.73 -10.67 -26.68
C LYS A 297 12.11 -11.43 -25.49
N PRO A 298 10.79 -11.61 -25.44
CA PRO A 298 10.15 -12.38 -24.38
C PRO A 298 10.61 -13.84 -24.38
N ALA A 299 10.71 -14.42 -23.19
CA ALA A 299 10.92 -15.86 -23.04
C ALA A 299 9.70 -16.65 -23.55
N GLU A 300 9.87 -17.93 -23.84
CA GLU A 300 8.77 -18.82 -24.21
C GLU A 300 7.65 -18.79 -23.15
N GLY A 301 6.40 -18.65 -23.58
CA GLY A 301 5.24 -18.50 -22.71
C GLY A 301 4.89 -17.06 -22.30
N PHE A 302 5.71 -16.06 -22.67
CA PHE A 302 5.45 -14.65 -22.41
C PHE A 302 5.20 -13.87 -23.72
N ASN A 303 4.22 -12.97 -23.71
CA ASN A 303 3.87 -12.15 -24.87
C ASN A 303 4.74 -10.89 -25.01
N GLN A 304 5.18 -10.32 -23.88
CA GLN A 304 6.01 -9.12 -23.82
C GLN A 304 6.74 -9.05 -22.47
N VAL A 305 7.78 -8.23 -22.39
CA VAL A 305 8.44 -7.86 -21.14
C VAL A 305 7.85 -6.54 -20.68
N PHE A 306 7.34 -6.49 -19.46
CA PHE A 306 6.77 -5.28 -18.86
C PHE A 306 7.74 -4.64 -17.85
N VAL A 307 7.66 -3.33 -17.70
CA VAL A 307 8.30 -2.64 -16.57
C VAL A 307 7.40 -2.68 -15.33
N PRO A 308 7.95 -2.59 -14.10
CA PRO A 308 7.13 -2.58 -12.89
C PRO A 308 6.04 -1.51 -12.90
N GLY A 309 4.81 -1.91 -12.60
CA GLY A 309 3.63 -1.03 -12.54
C GLY A 309 2.88 -0.91 -13.85
N GLU A 310 3.42 -1.39 -14.97
CA GLU A 310 2.78 -1.35 -16.28
C GLU A 310 1.57 -2.29 -16.38
N PRO A 311 1.58 -3.54 -15.88
CA PRO A 311 0.38 -4.37 -15.85
C PRO A 311 -0.79 -3.69 -15.12
N GLU A 312 -0.50 -3.03 -14.00
CA GLU A 312 -1.45 -2.26 -13.23
C GLU A 312 -1.94 -1.00 -13.98
N GLN A 313 -1.07 -0.31 -14.72
CA GLN A 313 -1.44 0.87 -15.54
C GLN A 313 -2.35 0.50 -16.72
N ILE A 314 -2.08 -0.62 -17.39
CA ILE A 314 -2.93 -1.15 -18.46
C ILE A 314 -4.31 -1.49 -17.90
N LYS A 315 -4.34 -2.12 -16.72
CA LYS A 315 -5.59 -2.47 -16.04
C LYS A 315 -6.36 -1.23 -15.59
N GLU A 316 -5.67 -0.21 -15.09
CA GLU A 316 -6.25 1.09 -14.74
C GLU A 316 -6.92 1.77 -15.93
N GLU A 317 -6.22 1.87 -17.07
CA GLU A 317 -6.80 2.45 -18.29
C GLU A 317 -8.05 1.71 -18.75
N LYS A 318 -8.05 0.38 -18.65
CA LYS A 318 -9.21 -0.45 -18.99
C LYS A 318 -10.37 -0.16 -18.03
N GLN A 319 -10.13 -0.20 -16.72
CA GLN A 319 -11.18 -0.03 -15.71
C GLN A 319 -11.72 1.40 -15.62
N LEU A 320 -10.93 2.41 -16.00
CA LEU A 320 -11.42 3.78 -16.15
C LEU A 320 -12.52 3.89 -17.22
N ARG A 321 -12.42 3.11 -18.31
CA ARG A 321 -13.41 3.10 -19.40
C ARG A 321 -14.56 2.12 -19.16
N GLU A 322 -14.24 0.95 -18.64
CA GLU A 322 -15.18 -0.17 -18.56
C GLU A 322 -15.86 -0.28 -17.19
N GLY A 323 -15.33 0.36 -16.15
CA GLY A 323 -15.73 0.14 -14.76
C GLY A 323 -14.86 -0.89 -14.05
N VAL A 324 -15.05 -0.99 -12.74
CA VAL A 324 -14.40 -1.95 -11.85
C VAL A 324 -15.38 -3.07 -11.53
N LEU A 325 -14.95 -4.30 -11.80
CA LEU A 325 -15.70 -5.51 -11.44
C LEU A 325 -15.48 -5.84 -9.96
N MET A 326 -16.56 -6.02 -9.21
CA MET A 326 -16.50 -6.40 -7.79
C MET A 326 -17.66 -7.29 -7.35
N THR A 327 -17.56 -7.85 -6.15
CA THR A 327 -18.63 -8.67 -5.60
C THR A 327 -19.85 -7.82 -5.29
N GLU A 328 -21.03 -8.36 -5.57
CA GLU A 328 -22.30 -7.68 -5.32
C GLU A 328 -22.48 -7.32 -3.84
N THR A 329 -21.94 -8.14 -2.93
CA THR A 329 -21.96 -7.88 -1.48
C THR A 329 -21.24 -6.59 -1.09
N VAL A 330 -20.08 -6.30 -1.70
CA VAL A 330 -19.33 -5.06 -1.44
C VAL A 330 -20.11 -3.87 -1.99
N TYR A 331 -20.68 -4.00 -3.19
CA TYR A 331 -21.48 -2.92 -3.79
C TYR A 331 -22.74 -2.62 -2.97
N GLN A 332 -23.48 -3.65 -2.55
CA GLN A 332 -24.67 -3.50 -1.69
C GLN A 332 -24.32 -2.84 -0.36
N TYR A 333 -23.20 -3.22 0.26
CA TYR A 333 -22.72 -2.53 1.46
C TYR A 333 -22.46 -1.05 1.18
N LEU A 334 -21.77 -0.70 0.09
CA LEU A 334 -21.48 0.69 -0.25
C LEU A 334 -22.73 1.53 -0.53
N GLN A 335 -23.78 0.92 -1.08
CA GLN A 335 -25.07 1.58 -1.35
C GLN A 335 -25.97 1.71 -0.11
N SER A 336 -25.77 0.88 0.92
CA SER A 336 -26.67 0.89 2.07
C SER A 336 -26.60 2.22 2.82
N THR A 337 -27.71 2.62 3.43
CA THR A 337 -27.80 3.84 4.25
C THR A 337 -27.38 3.62 5.71
N GLU A 338 -27.09 2.36 6.06
CA GLU A 338 -26.67 1.85 7.37
C GLU A 338 -25.45 0.93 7.20
#